data_AF-A0A9N9NL48-F1
#
_entry.id   AF-A0A9N9NL48-F1
#
_cell.length_a   1.000
_cell.length_b   1.000
_cell.length_c   1.000
_cell.angle_alpha   90.00
_cell.angle_beta   90.00
_cell.angle_gamma   90.00
#
_symmetry.space_group_name_H-M   'P 1'
#
loop_
_entity.id
_entity.type
_entity.pdbx_description
1 polymer ?
#
loop_
_entity_poly.entity_id
_entity_poly.type
_entity_poly.pdbx_seq_one_letter_code
_entity_poly.pdbx_strand_id
1 'polypeptide(L)'
;RGKPLDQSFTRFSTYYTPKLFINYRLRRILRSKIEIHKQRELVKQKPKKFSPEKQTIAINSEFYERLLSGTISVKSNICELRKDSSIVLVDNTVLENIDIVIYATGYDTDFAFFDKNSVRIGRNRINQNEDNYQRNDFTWLYKMMFPPHCPNIAFLGMVDAMGSHNMTCELQARYICALITGKISPLPTSEEMENALESQTDCSRRGMVTNNSDDNFEKKLSNKADWWRYNDGLAKEIGCYPKLSKILLKFGFRTWKQILFGIPTSVQYRLCGSDAWSDALEWMN
;
A
#
# COMPACT_ATOMS: atom_id res chain seq x y z
N ARG A 1 -18.63 -14.50 12.49
CA ARG A 1 -17.35 -14.96 13.08
C ARG A 1 -16.27 -13.93 12.74
N GLY A 2 -15.73 -13.25 13.75
CA GLY A 2 -14.80 -12.13 13.64
C GLY A 2 -13.39 -12.53 13.23
N LYS A 3 -13.22 -13.04 12.01
CA LYS A 3 -11.89 -13.29 11.44
C LYS A 3 -11.21 -11.95 11.07
N PRO A 4 -9.88 -11.85 11.19
CA PRO A 4 -9.12 -10.70 10.72
C PRO A 4 -9.38 -10.40 9.23
N LEU A 5 -9.41 -9.10 8.88
CA LEU A 5 -9.81 -8.63 7.55
C LEU A 5 -8.80 -9.04 6.46
N ASP A 6 -7.52 -9.02 6.79
CA ASP A 6 -6.39 -9.42 5.95
C ASP A 6 -6.52 -10.88 5.45
N GLN A 7 -7.12 -11.78 6.24
CA GLN A 7 -7.42 -13.16 5.80
C GLN A 7 -8.38 -13.23 4.61
N SER A 8 -9.11 -12.16 4.32
CA SER A 8 -10.01 -12.10 3.17
C SER A 8 -9.28 -11.88 1.84
N PHE A 9 -8.02 -11.45 1.88
CA PHE A 9 -7.18 -11.16 0.71
C PHE A 9 -6.19 -12.31 0.47
N THR A 10 -6.73 -13.41 -0.03
CA THR A 10 -5.98 -14.63 -0.38
C THR A 10 -5.24 -14.50 -1.71
N ARG A 11 -4.23 -15.35 -1.94
CA ARG A 11 -3.57 -15.49 -3.25
C ARG A 11 -4.61 -15.79 -4.35
N PHE A 12 -5.60 -16.64 -4.06
CA PHE A 12 -6.68 -16.93 -5.00
C PHE A 12 -7.44 -15.68 -5.42
N SER A 13 -7.85 -14.85 -4.44
CA SER A 13 -8.57 -13.61 -4.73
C SER A 13 -7.75 -12.65 -5.56
N THR A 14 -6.44 -12.56 -5.33
CA THR A 14 -5.59 -11.64 -6.09
C THR A 14 -5.44 -12.06 -7.56
N TYR A 15 -5.20 -13.35 -7.83
CA TYR A 15 -4.84 -13.79 -9.17
C TYR A 15 -6.03 -14.25 -10.01
N TYR A 16 -7.06 -14.85 -9.40
CA TYR A 16 -8.12 -15.55 -10.13
C TYR A 16 -9.50 -14.88 -10.01
N THR A 17 -9.69 -13.97 -9.05
CA THR A 17 -10.97 -13.26 -8.92
C THR A 17 -10.94 -11.95 -9.72
N PRO A 18 -11.89 -11.72 -10.65
CA PRO A 18 -11.94 -10.47 -11.39
C PRO A 18 -12.13 -9.26 -10.46
N LYS A 19 -11.45 -8.15 -10.75
CA LYS A 19 -11.47 -6.92 -9.92
C LYS A 19 -12.87 -6.42 -9.60
N LEU A 20 -13.82 -6.56 -10.53
CA LEU A 20 -15.22 -6.19 -10.33
C LEU A 20 -15.85 -6.88 -9.11
N PHE A 21 -15.58 -8.17 -8.92
CA PHE A 21 -16.10 -8.93 -7.78
C PHE A 21 -15.41 -8.56 -6.47
N ILE A 22 -14.09 -8.33 -6.51
CA ILE A 22 -13.33 -7.86 -5.34
C ILE A 22 -13.89 -6.51 -4.87
N ASN A 23 -14.03 -5.56 -5.80
CA ASN A 23 -14.58 -4.24 -5.52
C ASN A 23 -16.02 -4.29 -5.01
N TYR A 24 -16.85 -5.13 -5.62
CA TYR A 24 -18.21 -5.35 -5.15
C TYR A 24 -18.23 -5.88 -3.72
N ARG A 25 -17.40 -6.89 -3.40
CA ARG A 25 -17.30 -7.47 -2.06
C ARG A 25 -16.80 -6.45 -1.04
N LEU A 26 -15.76 -5.67 -1.37
CA LEU A 26 -15.24 -4.61 -0.50
C LEU A 26 -16.29 -3.54 -0.24
N ARG A 27 -16.97 -3.07 -1.30
CA ARG A 27 -18.09 -2.12 -1.17
C ARG A 27 -19.18 -2.69 -0.27
N ARG A 28 -19.50 -3.98 -0.38
CA ARG A 28 -20.51 -4.63 0.46
C ARG A 28 -20.07 -4.73 1.92
N ILE A 29 -18.82 -5.10 2.21
CA ILE A 29 -18.28 -5.17 3.58
C ILE A 29 -18.28 -3.78 4.23
N LEU A 30 -17.83 -2.77 3.49
CA LEU A 30 -17.80 -1.39 3.97
C LEU A 30 -19.22 -0.86 4.16
N ARG A 31 -20.13 -1.11 3.20
CA ARG A 31 -21.54 -0.76 3.33
C ARG A 31 -22.18 -1.46 4.51
N SER A 32 -22.02 -2.77 4.70
CA SER A 32 -22.62 -3.46 5.85
C SER A 32 -22.12 -2.90 7.18
N LYS A 33 -20.84 -2.53 7.28
CA LYS A 33 -20.32 -1.87 8.50
C LYS A 33 -20.91 -0.47 8.69
N ILE A 34 -21.06 0.30 7.61
CA ILE A 34 -21.71 1.62 7.64
C ILE A 34 -23.22 1.50 7.89
N GLU A 35 -23.88 0.45 7.38
CA GLU A 35 -25.33 0.26 7.36
C GLU A 35 -25.86 -0.31 8.67
N ILE A 36 -25.07 -1.18 9.33
CA ILE A 36 -25.26 -1.54 10.75
C ILE A 36 -25.25 -0.28 11.65
N HIS A 37 -24.58 0.80 11.23
CA HIS A 37 -24.46 2.05 11.97
C HIS A 37 -25.28 3.22 11.35
N LYS A 38 -26.06 2.97 10.29
CA LYS A 38 -26.93 3.97 9.63
C LYS A 38 -28.34 4.03 10.21
N GLN A 39 -28.58 3.50 11.39
CA GLN A 39 -29.70 4.02 12.19
C GLN A 39 -29.28 5.38 12.77
N ARG A 40 -29.60 6.43 12.01
CA ARG A 40 -29.68 7.88 12.32
C ARG A 40 -28.74 8.78 11.49
N GLU A 41 -29.27 9.96 11.22
CA GLU A 41 -28.91 10.97 10.21
C GLU A 41 -27.53 11.66 10.36
N LEU A 42 -26.50 10.94 10.83
CA LEU A 42 -25.25 11.56 11.30
C LEU A 42 -24.17 11.73 10.22
N VAL A 43 -24.33 11.15 9.03
CA VAL A 43 -23.37 11.30 7.92
C VAL A 43 -24.05 11.96 6.72
N LYS A 44 -24.27 13.28 6.80
CA LYS A 44 -24.79 14.11 5.70
C LYS A 44 -23.85 14.16 4.49
N GLN A 45 -22.57 13.79 4.66
CA GLN A 45 -21.62 13.72 3.56
C GLN A 45 -21.63 12.33 2.92
N LYS A 46 -22.30 12.19 1.76
CA LYS A 46 -22.04 11.05 0.87
C LYS A 46 -20.56 11.11 0.48
N PRO A 47 -19.76 10.03 0.67
CA PRO A 47 -18.39 10.04 0.19
C PRO A 47 -18.41 10.31 -1.33
N LYS A 48 -17.67 11.32 -1.78
CA LYS A 48 -17.38 11.56 -3.21
C LYS A 48 -16.95 10.21 -3.82
N LYS A 49 -17.51 9.85 -4.99
CA LYS A 49 -17.37 8.55 -5.70
C LYS A 49 -16.39 7.58 -5.04
N PHE A 50 -16.89 6.76 -4.12
CA PHE A 50 -16.07 5.82 -3.35
C PHE A 50 -15.43 4.75 -4.26
N SER A 51 -14.11 4.86 -4.42
CA SER A 51 -13.28 3.87 -5.12
C SER A 51 -12.33 3.24 -4.08
N PRO A 52 -12.62 2.01 -3.59
CA PRO A 52 -11.81 1.36 -2.55
C PRO A 52 -10.33 1.23 -2.94
N GLU A 53 -10.04 1.07 -4.23
CA GLU A 53 -8.68 0.96 -4.77
C GLU A 53 -7.89 2.27 -4.65
N LYS A 54 -8.61 3.39 -4.49
CA LYS A 54 -7.99 4.70 -4.48
C LYS A 54 -7.58 5.08 -3.06
N GLN A 55 -8.45 4.91 -2.07
CA GLN A 55 -8.19 5.45 -0.73
C GLN A 55 -7.46 4.46 0.19
N THR A 56 -6.57 4.98 1.04
CA THR A 56 -6.03 4.20 2.17
C THR A 56 -7.15 3.97 3.18
N ILE A 57 -7.33 2.73 3.62
CA ILE A 57 -8.39 2.35 4.56
C ILE A 57 -7.91 2.61 5.98
N ALA A 58 -8.65 3.41 6.74
CA ALA A 58 -8.48 3.51 8.18
C ALA A 58 -9.09 2.28 8.86
N ILE A 59 -8.28 1.58 9.65
CA ILE A 59 -8.72 0.41 10.43
C ILE A 59 -8.90 0.86 11.87
N ASN A 60 -10.16 0.97 12.31
CA ASN A 60 -10.51 1.27 13.69
C ASN A 60 -11.81 0.52 14.05
N SER A 61 -11.77 -0.28 15.11
CA SER A 61 -12.91 -1.10 15.55
C SER A 61 -13.94 -0.29 16.32
N GLU A 62 -13.52 0.75 17.06
CA GLU A 62 -14.39 1.54 17.94
C GLU A 62 -14.97 2.79 17.27
N PHE A 63 -14.40 3.24 16.14
CA PHE A 63 -14.74 4.51 15.52
C PHE A 63 -16.25 4.74 15.37
N TYR A 64 -16.98 3.73 14.90
CA TYR A 64 -18.43 3.85 14.71
C TYR A 64 -19.21 3.85 16.03
N GLU A 65 -18.79 3.10 17.04
CA GLU A 65 -19.40 3.10 18.38
C GLU A 65 -19.22 4.46 19.07
N ARG A 66 -18.03 5.06 18.90
CA ARG A 66 -17.72 6.41 19.39
C ARG A 66 -18.52 7.49 18.66
N LEU A 67 -18.73 7.32 17.35
CA LEU A 67 -19.60 8.20 16.56
C LEU A 67 -21.07 8.10 17.02
N LEU A 68 -21.57 6.88 17.27
CA LEU A 68 -22.96 6.66 17.73
C LEU A 68 -23.21 7.16 19.15
N SER A 69 -22.25 7.00 20.05
CA SER A 69 -22.33 7.53 21.42
C SER A 69 -22.21 9.06 21.50
N GLY A 70 -21.83 9.72 20.39
CA GLY A 70 -21.62 11.16 20.35
C GLY A 70 -20.29 11.62 20.95
N THR A 71 -19.42 10.69 21.37
CA THR A 71 -18.08 11.00 21.90
C THR A 71 -17.10 11.48 20.83
N ILE A 72 -17.38 11.15 19.55
CA ILE A 72 -16.68 11.67 18.38
C ILE A 72 -17.72 12.28 17.44
N SER A 73 -17.40 13.43 16.85
CA SER A 73 -18.19 14.02 15.76
C SER A 73 -17.31 14.26 14.52
N VAL A 74 -17.83 13.93 13.34
CA VAL A 74 -17.13 14.16 12.07
C VAL A 74 -17.51 15.55 11.55
N LYS A 75 -16.52 16.35 11.20
CA LYS A 75 -16.66 17.72 10.71
C LYS A 75 -16.03 17.87 9.33
N SER A 76 -16.41 18.92 8.60
CA SER A 76 -15.73 19.33 7.37
C SER A 76 -14.32 19.84 7.68
N ASN A 77 -13.52 20.09 6.63
CA ASN A 77 -12.15 20.55 6.83
C ASN A 77 -12.11 21.94 7.49
N ILE A 78 -10.99 22.25 8.14
CA ILE A 78 -10.76 23.55 8.77
C ILE A 78 -10.49 24.60 7.69
N CYS A 79 -11.16 25.74 7.79
CA CYS A 79 -10.94 26.93 6.96
C CYS A 79 -10.02 27.92 7.67
N GLU A 80 -10.29 28.21 8.95
CA GLU A 80 -9.56 29.21 9.72
C GLU A 80 -9.47 28.79 11.20
N LEU A 81 -8.30 29.00 11.82
CA LEU A 81 -8.13 28.95 13.27
C LEU A 81 -8.12 30.37 13.82
N ARG A 82 -9.07 30.69 14.71
CA ARG A 82 -9.18 32.02 15.31
C ARG A 82 -8.49 32.08 16.68
N LYS A 83 -8.15 33.30 17.10
CA LYS A 83 -7.43 33.55 18.37
C LYS A 83 -8.29 33.39 19.62
N ASP A 84 -9.60 33.36 19.46
CA ASP A 84 -10.62 33.25 20.52
C ASP A 84 -11.01 31.79 20.82
N SER A 85 -10.12 30.83 20.55
CA SER A 85 -10.37 29.39 20.67
C SER A 85 -11.54 28.88 19.82
N SER A 86 -11.88 29.59 18.73
CA SER A 86 -12.87 29.13 17.75
C SER A 86 -12.22 28.68 16.42
N ILE A 87 -12.91 27.77 15.73
CA ILE A 87 -12.47 27.19 14.46
C ILE A 87 -13.58 27.36 13.42
N VAL A 88 -13.26 28.00 12.30
CA VAL A 88 -14.17 28.11 11.15
C VAL A 88 -13.95 26.91 10.23
N LEU A 89 -15.02 26.22 9.88
CA LEU A 89 -15.00 25.12 8.93
C LEU A 89 -15.31 25.60 7.51
N VAL A 90 -14.98 24.79 6.50
CA VAL A 90 -15.22 25.11 5.07
C VAL A 90 -16.71 25.26 4.72
N ASP A 91 -17.61 24.68 5.52
CA ASP A 91 -19.05 24.86 5.37
C ASP A 91 -19.59 26.10 6.12
N ASN A 92 -18.70 26.99 6.57
CA ASN A 92 -18.98 28.18 7.37
C ASN A 92 -19.52 27.91 8.78
N THR A 93 -19.54 26.65 9.25
CA THR A 93 -19.81 26.34 10.65
C THR A 93 -18.67 26.85 11.53
N VAL A 94 -19.00 27.45 12.68
CA VAL A 94 -18.03 27.86 13.69
C VAL A 94 -18.10 26.90 14.87
N LEU A 95 -16.96 26.34 15.27
CA LEU A 95 -16.81 25.57 16.50
C LEU A 95 -16.19 26.48 17.56
N GLU A 96 -16.79 26.56 18.73
CA GLU A 96 -16.34 27.40 19.84
C GLU A 96 -15.72 26.55 20.95
N ASN A 97 -14.95 27.18 21.84
CA ASN A 97 -14.36 26.57 23.04
C ASN A 97 -13.49 25.34 22.72
N ILE A 98 -12.61 25.45 21.74
CA ILE A 98 -11.65 24.39 21.39
C ILE A 98 -10.35 24.57 22.18
N ASP A 99 -10.06 23.62 23.06
CA ASP A 99 -8.86 23.66 23.91
C ASP A 99 -7.60 23.15 23.19
N ILE A 100 -7.74 22.11 22.36
CA ILE A 100 -6.61 21.37 21.77
C ILE A 100 -6.88 21.05 20.30
N VAL A 101 -5.89 21.34 19.45
CA VAL A 101 -5.86 20.91 18.06
C VAL A 101 -4.72 19.91 17.87
N ILE A 102 -5.04 18.70 17.41
CA ILE A 102 -4.06 17.64 17.13
C ILE A 102 -3.94 17.45 15.62
N TYR A 103 -2.77 17.77 15.06
CA TYR A 103 -2.48 17.55 13.63
C TYR A 103 -2.08 16.10 13.36
N ALA A 104 -3.06 15.24 13.09
CA ALA A 104 -2.84 13.87 12.63
C ALA A 104 -2.70 13.79 11.09
N THR A 105 -1.91 14.69 10.48
CA THR A 105 -1.83 14.88 9.02
C THR A 105 -0.84 13.95 8.30
N GLY A 106 -0.24 13.00 9.02
CA GLY A 106 0.76 12.08 8.51
C GLY A 106 2.19 12.63 8.61
N TYR A 107 3.11 11.99 7.90
CA TYR A 107 4.54 12.28 7.92
C TYR A 107 5.05 12.49 6.49
N ASP A 108 6.05 13.36 6.36
CA ASP A 108 6.87 13.47 5.16
C ASP A 108 8.16 12.66 5.37
N THR A 109 8.66 12.00 4.32
CA THR A 109 9.92 11.28 4.35
C THR A 109 11.03 12.13 3.75
N ASP A 110 12.12 12.34 4.48
CA ASP A 110 13.34 12.99 3.98
C ASP A 110 14.58 12.16 4.31
N PHE A 111 15.54 12.16 3.39
CA PHE A 111 16.84 11.51 3.58
C PHE A 111 17.94 12.57 3.51
N ALA A 112 18.13 13.29 4.60
CA ALA A 112 19.07 14.43 4.67
C ALA A 112 20.53 14.08 4.34
N PHE A 113 20.87 12.80 4.33
CA PHE A 113 22.20 12.28 3.97
C PHE A 113 22.37 11.97 2.47
N PHE A 114 21.32 12.14 1.65
CA PHE A 114 21.36 11.95 0.20
C PHE A 114 21.34 13.28 -0.54
N ASP A 115 22.11 13.35 -1.64
CA ASP A 115 21.90 14.40 -2.63
C ASP A 115 20.50 14.25 -3.22
N LYS A 116 19.67 15.27 -3.03
CA LYS A 116 18.28 15.32 -3.46
C LYS A 116 18.15 15.03 -4.95
N ASN A 117 19.13 15.43 -5.77
CA ASN A 117 19.08 15.20 -7.22
C ASN A 117 19.37 13.73 -7.63
N SER A 118 19.96 12.94 -6.74
CA SER A 118 20.38 11.55 -7.04
C SER A 118 19.26 10.51 -6.88
N VAL A 119 18.23 10.82 -6.08
CA VAL A 119 17.13 9.88 -5.74
C VAL A 119 15.74 10.42 -6.12
N ARG A 120 15.57 11.73 -6.32
CA ARG A 120 14.22 12.34 -6.42
C ARG A 120 13.59 12.34 -7.81
N ILE A 121 14.33 12.24 -8.91
CA ILE A 121 13.78 12.65 -10.21
C ILE A 121 14.14 11.67 -11.32
N GLY A 122 13.10 11.10 -11.95
CA GLY A 122 13.24 10.44 -13.25
C GLY A 122 13.51 11.45 -14.35
N ARG A 123 14.20 11.02 -15.43
CA ARG A 123 14.71 11.89 -16.50
C ARG A 123 13.72 12.96 -17.00
N ASN A 124 12.44 12.62 -17.12
CA ASN A 124 11.41 13.47 -17.73
C ASN A 124 10.67 14.41 -16.77
N ARG A 125 11.00 14.42 -15.47
CA ARG A 125 10.30 15.24 -14.44
C ARG A 125 11.08 16.45 -13.93
N ILE A 126 12.32 16.61 -14.37
CA ILE A 126 13.20 17.75 -13.99
C ILE A 126 12.67 19.09 -14.56
N ASN A 127 11.84 19.06 -15.62
CA ASN A 127 11.44 20.27 -16.36
C ASN A 127 10.01 20.79 -16.04
N GLN A 128 9.33 20.28 -15.01
CA GLN A 128 7.97 20.73 -14.65
C GLN A 128 7.96 21.45 -13.30
N ASN A 129 7.91 22.78 -13.33
CA ASN A 129 7.68 23.74 -12.23
C ASN A 129 7.96 23.24 -10.80
N GLU A 130 9.11 23.65 -10.26
CA GLU A 130 9.64 23.31 -8.93
C GLU A 130 8.68 23.58 -7.74
N ASP A 131 7.71 24.48 -7.91
CA ASP A 131 6.86 24.98 -6.81
C ASP A 131 5.79 23.98 -6.34
N ASN A 132 5.32 23.06 -7.19
CA ASN A 132 4.26 22.10 -6.86
C ASN A 132 4.78 20.71 -6.44
N TYR A 133 6.10 20.48 -6.50
CA TYR A 133 6.69 19.15 -6.32
C TYR A 133 7.15 18.82 -4.89
N GLN A 134 7.08 19.76 -3.93
CA GLN A 134 7.74 19.64 -2.63
C GLN A 134 7.23 18.55 -1.65
N ARG A 135 6.18 17.79 -1.95
CA ARG A 135 5.65 16.74 -1.06
C ARG A 135 5.73 15.36 -1.74
N ASN A 136 6.63 14.49 -1.24
CA ASN A 136 6.84 13.07 -1.57
C ASN A 136 7.61 12.73 -2.87
N ASP A 137 8.82 13.25 -3.04
CA ASP A 137 9.67 12.98 -4.23
C ASP A 137 10.48 11.67 -4.19
N PHE A 138 10.46 10.89 -3.11
CA PHE A 138 11.25 9.64 -3.00
C PHE A 138 10.53 8.41 -3.57
N THR A 139 9.98 8.57 -4.77
CA THR A 139 9.07 7.60 -5.38
C THR A 139 9.60 6.96 -6.66
N TRP A 140 10.75 7.44 -7.14
CA TRP A 140 11.38 6.96 -8.37
C TRP A 140 12.35 5.80 -8.13
N LEU A 141 11.80 4.70 -7.62
CA LEU A 141 12.57 3.53 -7.21
C LEU A 141 12.15 2.30 -8.01
N TYR A 142 13.06 1.75 -8.82
CA TYR A 142 12.85 0.47 -9.49
C TYR A 142 12.60 -0.62 -8.45
N LYS A 143 11.49 -1.38 -8.64
CA LYS A 143 10.98 -2.36 -7.68
C LYS A 143 10.78 -1.81 -6.26
N MET A 144 10.60 -0.50 -6.10
CA MET A 144 10.52 0.18 -4.81
C MET A 144 11.76 0.01 -3.91
N MET A 145 12.93 -0.26 -4.52
CA MET A 145 14.18 -0.45 -3.80
C MET A 145 15.34 0.34 -4.43
N PHE A 146 15.45 0.36 -5.76
CA PHE A 146 16.68 0.80 -6.43
C PHE A 146 16.48 2.13 -7.16
N PRO A 147 17.19 3.19 -6.78
CA PRO A 147 17.25 4.42 -7.58
C PRO A 147 18.02 4.17 -8.88
N PRO A 148 17.47 4.48 -10.07
CA PRO A 148 18.11 4.17 -11.35
C PRO A 148 19.51 4.75 -11.52
N HIS A 149 19.77 5.92 -10.94
CA HIS A 149 21.03 6.66 -11.05
C HIS A 149 22.04 6.35 -9.92
N CYS A 150 21.66 5.51 -8.95
CA CYS A 150 22.52 5.12 -7.82
C CYS A 150 22.45 3.60 -7.60
N PRO A 151 22.91 2.76 -8.55
CA PRO A 151 22.69 1.30 -8.52
C PRO A 151 23.39 0.58 -7.36
N ASN A 152 24.35 1.22 -6.68
CA ASN A 152 25.05 0.68 -5.52
C ASN A 152 24.29 0.88 -4.20
N ILE A 153 23.08 1.45 -4.27
CA ILE A 153 22.27 1.80 -3.11
C ILE A 153 20.91 1.14 -3.26
N ALA A 154 20.40 0.59 -2.16
CA ALA A 154 19.08 0.00 -2.10
C ALA A 154 18.33 0.54 -0.88
N PHE A 155 17.07 0.90 -1.10
CA PHE A 155 16.14 1.25 -0.05
C PHE A 155 15.33 0.02 0.35
N LEU A 156 15.15 -0.16 1.65
CA LEU A 156 14.34 -1.22 2.23
C LEU A 156 13.07 -0.60 2.83
N GLY A 157 11.90 -1.17 2.54
CA GLY A 157 10.63 -0.73 3.10
C GLY A 157 9.99 0.47 2.40
N MET A 158 10.48 0.90 1.24
CA MET A 158 9.87 2.01 0.48
C MET A 158 8.63 1.60 -0.32
N VAL A 159 7.83 0.67 0.21
CA VAL A 159 6.67 0.06 -0.43
C VAL A 159 5.42 0.22 0.43
N ASP A 160 4.36 0.76 -0.17
CA ASP A 160 3.02 0.84 0.40
C ASP A 160 2.18 -0.31 -0.20
N ALA A 161 1.98 -1.37 0.56
CA ALA A 161 1.17 -2.49 0.11
C ALA A 161 0.17 -2.87 1.20
N MET A 162 -1.07 -3.14 0.78
CA MET A 162 -2.11 -3.66 1.67
C MET A 162 -1.77 -5.10 2.10
N GLY A 163 -1.09 -5.22 3.22
CA GLY A 163 -0.64 -6.47 3.82
C GLY A 163 0.38 -6.18 4.93
N SER A 164 1.08 -7.21 5.41
CA SER A 164 2.13 -7.00 6.41
C SER A 164 3.39 -6.45 5.75
N HIS A 165 3.80 -5.28 6.23
CA HIS A 165 4.99 -4.57 5.78
C HIS A 165 6.27 -5.34 6.09
N ASN A 166 6.36 -5.92 7.29
CA ASN A 166 7.53 -6.68 7.74
C ASN A 166 7.85 -7.88 6.83
N MET A 167 6.82 -8.57 6.33
CA MET A 167 7.03 -9.68 5.39
C MET A 167 7.62 -9.19 4.06
N THR A 168 7.15 -8.04 3.58
CA THR A 168 7.67 -7.45 2.37
C THR A 168 9.13 -7.00 2.55
N CYS A 169 9.45 -6.37 3.68
CA CYS A 169 10.83 -6.00 4.01
C CYS A 169 11.76 -7.21 4.11
N GLU A 170 11.31 -8.34 4.67
CA GLU A 170 12.10 -9.57 4.72
C GLU A 170 12.46 -10.09 3.32
N LEU A 171 11.48 -10.11 2.40
CA LEU A 171 11.72 -10.53 1.01
C LEU A 171 12.57 -9.53 0.24
N GLN A 172 12.38 -8.21 0.44
CA GLN A 172 13.26 -7.20 -0.14
C GLN A 172 14.70 -7.36 0.36
N ALA A 173 14.91 -7.61 1.64
CA ALA A 173 16.25 -7.84 2.21
C ALA A 173 16.90 -9.07 1.58
N ARG A 174 16.16 -10.18 1.43
CA ARG A 174 16.65 -11.38 0.75
C ARG A 174 17.00 -11.12 -0.71
N TYR A 175 16.16 -10.36 -1.41
CA TYR A 175 16.41 -9.94 -2.79
C TYR A 175 17.70 -9.14 -2.92
N ILE A 176 17.87 -8.11 -2.08
CA ILE A 176 19.06 -7.25 -2.06
C ILE A 176 20.31 -8.09 -1.73
N CYS A 177 20.26 -8.97 -0.72
CA CYS A 177 21.38 -9.84 -0.39
C CYS A 177 21.73 -10.81 -1.53
N ALA A 178 20.72 -11.39 -2.19
CA ALA A 178 20.93 -12.28 -3.34
C ALA A 178 21.57 -11.54 -4.52
N LEU A 179 21.18 -10.27 -4.74
CA LEU A 179 21.77 -9.40 -5.75
C LEU A 179 23.24 -9.10 -5.44
N ILE A 180 23.54 -8.63 -4.23
CA ILE A 180 24.90 -8.27 -3.80
C ILE A 180 25.84 -9.47 -3.84
N THR A 181 25.34 -10.66 -3.50
CA THR A 181 26.15 -11.90 -3.51
C THR A 181 26.22 -12.58 -4.88
N GLY A 182 25.62 -12.00 -5.92
CA GLY A 182 25.63 -12.56 -7.27
C GLY A 182 24.83 -13.85 -7.44
N LYS A 183 23.89 -14.15 -6.52
CA LYS A 183 23.00 -15.31 -6.60
C LYS A 183 21.87 -15.12 -7.62
N ILE A 184 21.54 -13.88 -7.95
CA ILE A 184 20.58 -13.52 -8.99
C ILE A 184 21.24 -12.63 -10.03
N SER A 185 20.58 -12.46 -11.18
CA SER A 185 21.04 -11.57 -12.24
C SER A 185 21.27 -10.15 -11.72
N PRO A 186 22.29 -9.44 -12.24
CA PRO A 186 22.49 -8.04 -11.91
C PRO A 186 21.26 -7.19 -12.27
N LEU A 187 21.16 -6.01 -11.66
CA LEU A 187 20.12 -5.06 -12.02
C LEU A 187 20.21 -4.70 -13.51
N PRO A 188 19.07 -4.43 -14.15
CA PRO A 188 19.06 -3.88 -15.50
C PRO A 188 19.76 -2.52 -15.52
N THR A 189 20.06 -2.03 -16.72
CA THR A 189 20.70 -0.73 -16.90
C THR A 189 19.83 0.41 -16.34
N SER A 190 20.46 1.55 -16.00
CA SER A 190 19.73 2.74 -15.54
C SER A 190 18.62 3.15 -16.51
N GLU A 191 18.85 3.06 -17.82
CA GLU A 191 17.85 3.38 -18.83
C GLU A 191 16.66 2.41 -18.83
N GLU A 192 16.90 1.10 -18.69
CA GLU A 192 15.83 0.11 -18.59
C GLU A 192 15.00 0.31 -17.31
N MET A 193 15.65 0.64 -16.19
CA MET A 193 14.96 0.96 -14.94
C MET A 193 14.09 2.21 -15.07
N GLU A 194 14.59 3.28 -15.71
CA GLU A 194 13.83 4.49 -16.02
C GLU A 194 12.61 4.16 -16.89
N ASN A 195 12.81 3.45 -18.01
CA ASN A 195 11.73 3.09 -18.93
C ASN A 195 10.64 2.24 -18.24
N ALA A 196 11.04 1.36 -17.31
CA ALA A 196 10.10 0.57 -16.52
C ALA A 196 9.27 1.45 -15.56
N LEU A 197 9.90 2.42 -14.90
CA LEU A 197 9.23 3.37 -14.00
C LEU A 197 8.29 4.31 -14.75
N GLU A 198 8.69 4.80 -15.91
CA GLU A 198 7.85 5.60 -16.80
C GLU A 198 6.63 4.79 -17.24
N SER A 199 6.83 3.55 -17.69
CA SER A 199 5.73 2.65 -18.09
C SER A 199 4.75 2.37 -16.94
N GLN A 200 5.26 2.16 -15.73
CA GLN A 200 4.44 1.94 -14.52
C GLN A 200 3.62 3.19 -14.17
N THR A 201 4.24 4.37 -14.25
CA THR A 201 3.59 5.65 -14.03
C THR A 201 2.47 5.88 -15.04
N ASP A 202 2.74 5.61 -16.32
CA ASP A 202 1.80 5.82 -17.41
C ASP A 202 0.60 4.86 -17.33
N CYS A 203 0.84 3.60 -16.97
CA CYS A 203 -0.24 2.64 -16.71
C CYS A 203 -1.12 3.08 -15.53
N SER A 204 -0.51 3.63 -14.49
CA SER A 204 -1.23 4.17 -13.33
C SER A 204 -2.11 5.36 -13.75
N ARG A 205 -1.59 6.25 -14.60
CA ARG A 205 -2.31 7.40 -15.16
C ARG A 205 -3.47 6.99 -16.08
N ARG A 206 -3.25 6.02 -16.98
CA ARG A 206 -4.30 5.53 -17.91
C ARG A 206 -5.41 4.77 -17.19
N GLY A 207 -5.10 4.06 -16.11
CA GLY A 207 -6.10 3.46 -15.21
C GLY A 207 -6.92 4.49 -14.41
N MET A 208 -6.54 5.78 -14.43
CA MET A 208 -7.15 6.85 -13.65
C MET A 208 -8.10 7.77 -14.41
N VAL A 209 -8.35 7.59 -15.72
CA VAL A 209 -9.21 8.50 -16.52
C VAL A 209 -10.67 8.52 -16.00
N THR A 210 -10.90 9.33 -14.96
CA THR A 210 -12.16 9.84 -14.46
C THR A 210 -11.89 11.20 -13.81
N ASN A 211 -12.05 12.27 -14.59
CA ASN A 211 -12.15 13.70 -14.27
C ASN A 211 -12.16 14.11 -12.78
N ASN A 212 -11.02 14.04 -12.07
CA ASN A 212 -10.78 14.85 -10.88
C ASN A 212 -9.26 14.92 -10.63
N SER A 213 -8.75 16.13 -10.77
CA SER A 213 -7.39 16.60 -10.56
C SER A 213 -7.04 16.69 -9.07
N ASP A 214 -6.73 15.56 -8.44
CA ASP A 214 -6.06 15.55 -7.14
C ASP A 214 -4.63 15.05 -7.35
N ASP A 215 -3.70 15.93 -7.72
CA ASP A 215 -2.29 15.62 -7.97
C ASP A 215 -1.61 14.94 -6.75
N ASN A 216 -2.08 15.23 -5.54
CA ASN A 216 -1.63 14.59 -4.29
C ASN A 216 -1.95 13.09 -4.23
N PHE A 217 -2.95 12.64 -4.99
CA PHE A 217 -3.36 11.26 -5.05
C PHE A 217 -2.41 10.45 -5.95
N GLU A 218 -1.98 11.03 -7.07
CA GLU A 218 -1.04 10.42 -8.01
C GLU A 218 0.32 10.15 -7.35
N LYS A 219 0.81 11.08 -6.52
CA LYS A 219 2.06 10.95 -5.76
C LYS A 219 2.02 9.84 -4.70
N LYS A 220 0.86 9.57 -4.10
CA LYS A 220 0.69 8.46 -3.15
C LYS A 220 0.59 7.09 -3.82
N LEU A 221 0.49 7.01 -5.15
CA LEU A 221 0.33 5.73 -5.88
C LEU A 221 1.62 5.13 -6.41
N SER A 222 2.69 5.92 -6.57
CA SER A 222 3.97 5.43 -7.08
C SER A 222 4.51 4.23 -6.29
N ASN A 223 4.29 4.24 -4.97
CA ASN A 223 4.76 3.20 -4.07
C ASN A 223 3.69 2.16 -3.74
N LYS A 224 2.49 2.28 -4.34
CA LYS A 224 1.38 1.36 -4.09
C LYS A 224 1.54 0.08 -4.90
N ALA A 225 1.72 -1.03 -4.20
CA ALA A 225 1.83 -2.34 -4.81
C ALA A 225 0.72 -3.29 -4.32
N ASP A 226 0.27 -4.17 -5.20
CA ASP A 226 -0.50 -5.35 -4.80
C ASP A 226 0.45 -6.29 -4.02
N TRP A 227 0.14 -6.51 -2.74
CA TRP A 227 1.03 -7.22 -1.82
C TRP A 227 1.45 -8.60 -2.33
N TRP A 228 0.52 -9.39 -2.89
CA TRP A 228 0.84 -10.72 -3.39
C TRP A 228 1.67 -10.66 -4.67
N ARG A 229 1.28 -9.84 -5.65
CA ARG A 229 2.01 -9.72 -6.92
C ARG A 229 3.44 -9.24 -6.72
N TYR A 230 3.63 -8.28 -5.83
CA TYR A 230 4.94 -7.74 -5.48
C TYR A 230 5.84 -8.81 -4.85
N ASN A 231 5.37 -9.41 -3.75
CA ASN A 231 6.15 -10.39 -3.00
C ASN A 231 6.39 -11.68 -3.81
N ASP A 232 5.40 -12.17 -4.55
CA ASP A 232 5.58 -13.33 -5.44
C ASP A 232 6.55 -13.02 -6.59
N GLY A 233 6.61 -11.76 -7.06
CA GLY A 233 7.58 -11.31 -8.06
C GLY A 233 9.01 -11.42 -7.54
N LEU A 234 9.30 -10.82 -6.39
CA LEU A 234 10.60 -10.93 -5.72
C LEU A 234 10.96 -12.40 -5.43
N ALA A 235 10.01 -13.17 -4.89
CA ALA A 235 10.21 -14.56 -4.55
C ALA A 235 10.53 -15.44 -5.77
N LYS A 236 10.01 -15.11 -6.97
CA LYS A 236 10.35 -15.84 -8.20
C LYS A 236 11.79 -15.60 -8.61
N GLU A 237 12.26 -14.37 -8.52
CA GLU A 237 13.63 -13.99 -8.88
C GLU A 237 14.66 -14.59 -7.94
N ILE A 238 14.40 -14.61 -6.63
CA ILE A 238 15.29 -15.31 -5.66
C ILE A 238 15.03 -16.82 -5.56
N GLY A 239 14.11 -17.37 -6.35
CA GLY A 239 13.85 -18.81 -6.42
C GLY A 239 13.12 -19.43 -5.22
N CYS A 240 12.54 -18.63 -4.31
CA CYS A 240 11.79 -19.11 -3.14
C CYS A 240 10.26 -19.11 -3.33
N TYR A 241 9.76 -18.75 -4.53
CA TYR A 241 8.32 -18.73 -4.82
C TYR A 241 7.69 -20.14 -4.69
N PRO A 242 6.62 -20.30 -3.87
CA PRO A 242 5.94 -21.58 -3.68
C PRO A 242 5.07 -21.93 -4.89
N LYS A 243 5.69 -22.44 -5.96
CA LYS A 243 4.97 -22.90 -7.17
C LYS A 243 3.88 -23.90 -6.79
N LEU A 244 2.62 -23.58 -7.08
CA LEU A 244 1.45 -24.37 -6.67
C LEU A 244 1.56 -25.85 -7.05
N SER A 245 1.99 -26.16 -8.27
CA SER A 245 2.19 -27.55 -8.71
C SER A 245 3.24 -28.30 -7.87
N LYS A 246 4.36 -27.64 -7.54
CA LYS A 246 5.41 -28.22 -6.69
C LYS A 246 4.91 -28.42 -5.26
N ILE A 247 4.14 -27.48 -4.73
CA ILE A 247 3.56 -27.60 -3.38
C ILE A 247 2.59 -28.79 -3.32
N LEU A 248 1.72 -28.94 -4.32
CA LEU A 248 0.76 -30.06 -4.36
C LEU A 248 1.47 -31.41 -4.38
N LEU A 249 2.53 -31.53 -5.19
CA LEU A 249 3.30 -32.78 -5.33
C LEU A 249 4.16 -33.09 -4.10
N LYS A 250 4.79 -32.08 -3.48
CA LYS A 250 5.75 -32.27 -2.38
C LYS A 250 5.09 -32.32 -1.00
N PHE A 251 4.08 -31.49 -0.76
CA PHE A 251 3.48 -31.26 0.56
C PHE A 251 1.98 -31.60 0.63
N GLY A 252 1.40 -32.07 -0.47
CA GLY A 252 0.01 -32.54 -0.54
C GLY A 252 -1.06 -31.45 -0.67
N PHE A 253 -2.30 -31.91 -0.81
CA PHE A 253 -3.46 -31.05 -1.11
C PHE A 253 -3.80 -30.06 0.01
N ARG A 254 -3.59 -30.44 1.29
CA ARG A 254 -3.85 -29.55 2.44
C ARG A 254 -2.98 -28.30 2.38
N THR A 255 -1.68 -28.46 2.22
CA THR A 255 -0.70 -27.37 2.12
C THR A 255 -0.96 -26.54 0.87
N TRP A 256 -1.23 -27.18 -0.27
CA TRP A 256 -1.61 -26.50 -1.50
C TRP A 256 -2.82 -25.57 -1.31
N LYS A 257 -3.85 -26.07 -0.63
CA LYS A 257 -5.06 -25.29 -0.31
C LYS A 257 -4.76 -24.11 0.61
N GLN A 258 -3.90 -24.28 1.62
CA GLN A 258 -3.47 -23.19 2.50
C GLN A 258 -2.67 -22.11 1.75
N ILE A 259 -1.78 -22.49 0.84
CA ILE A 259 -1.00 -21.56 0.02
C ILE A 259 -1.90 -20.74 -0.92
N LEU A 260 -2.97 -21.34 -1.43
CA LEU A 260 -3.87 -20.69 -2.39
C LEU A 260 -4.98 -19.87 -1.73
N PHE A 261 -5.62 -20.41 -0.68
CA PHE A 261 -6.81 -19.85 -0.04
C PHE A 261 -6.59 -19.40 1.42
N GLY A 262 -5.40 -19.62 1.96
CA GLY A 262 -5.06 -19.27 3.34
C GLY A 262 -4.56 -17.84 3.50
N ILE A 263 -4.03 -17.59 4.70
CA ILE A 263 -3.56 -16.28 5.15
C ILE A 263 -2.20 -15.99 4.51
N PRO A 264 -1.91 -14.75 4.06
CA PRO A 264 -0.56 -14.35 3.70
C PRO A 264 0.40 -14.51 4.89
N THR A 265 1.37 -15.42 4.77
CA THR A 265 2.42 -15.62 5.78
C THR A 265 3.80 -15.69 5.11
N SER A 266 4.82 -15.17 5.80
CA SER A 266 6.21 -15.18 5.30
C SER A 266 6.76 -16.59 5.18
N VAL A 267 6.28 -17.49 6.05
CA VAL A 267 6.63 -18.90 6.08
C VAL A 267 6.39 -19.60 4.72
N GLN A 268 5.41 -19.13 3.93
CA GLN A 268 5.15 -19.68 2.59
C GLN A 268 6.37 -19.54 1.66
N TYR A 269 7.14 -18.46 1.81
CA TYR A 269 8.35 -18.18 1.04
C TYR A 269 9.61 -18.84 1.62
N ARG A 270 9.44 -19.71 2.63
CA ARG A 270 10.47 -20.54 3.25
C ARG A 270 10.22 -22.04 3.05
N LEU A 271 9.16 -22.44 2.33
CA LEU A 271 8.90 -23.84 1.97
C LEU A 271 9.83 -24.37 0.87
N CYS A 272 10.33 -23.46 0.02
CA CYS A 272 11.08 -23.75 -1.19
C CYS A 272 12.23 -22.75 -1.36
N GLY A 273 13.22 -23.11 -2.18
CA GLY A 273 14.38 -22.27 -2.50
C GLY A 273 15.62 -22.61 -1.67
N SER A 274 16.72 -21.88 -1.88
CA SER A 274 17.99 -22.10 -1.18
C SER A 274 17.90 -21.83 0.32
N ASP A 275 17.02 -20.92 0.73
CA ASP A 275 16.87 -20.50 2.13
C ASP A 275 15.62 -21.11 2.77
N ALA A 276 15.23 -22.31 2.32
CA ALA A 276 14.10 -23.03 2.88
C ALA A 276 14.35 -23.37 4.36
N TRP A 277 13.31 -23.25 5.17
CA TRP A 277 13.36 -23.57 6.59
C TRP A 277 12.66 -24.90 6.85
N SER A 278 13.33 -25.82 7.55
CA SER A 278 12.82 -27.17 7.84
C SER A 278 11.44 -27.16 8.50
N ASP A 279 11.22 -26.22 9.43
CA ASP A 279 10.05 -26.22 10.29
C ASP A 279 8.91 -25.38 9.68
N ALA A 280 9.11 -24.83 8.47
CA ALA A 280 8.13 -23.99 7.79
C ALA A 280 6.80 -24.71 7.56
N LEU A 281 6.85 -26.02 7.30
CA LEU A 281 5.64 -26.82 7.10
C LEU A 281 4.88 -27.04 8.41
N GLU A 282 5.59 -27.24 9.52
CA GLU A 282 4.99 -27.42 10.84
C GLU A 282 4.27 -26.14 11.29
N TRP A 283 4.93 -24.99 11.13
CA TRP A 283 4.36 -23.67 11.44
C TRP A 283 3.15 -23.28 10.60
N MET A 284 2.96 -23.90 9.43
CA MET A 284 1.81 -23.66 8.57
C MET A 284 0.58 -24.53 8.90
N ASN A 285 0.76 -25.64 9.61
CA ASN A 285 -0.27 -26.67 9.78
C ASN A 285 -1.21 -26.45 10.97
#